data_AF-A0A933E8P9-F1
#
_entry.id   AF-A0A933E8P9-F1
#
_cell.length_a   1.000
_cell.length_b   1.000
_cell.length_c   1.000
_cell.angle_alpha   90.00
_cell.angle_beta   90.00
_cell.angle_gamma   90.00
#
_symmetry.space_group_name_H-M   'P 1'
#
loop_
_entity.id
_entity.type
_entity.pdbx_description
1 polymer ?
#
loop_
_entity_poly.entity_id
_entity_poly.type
_entity_poly.pdbx_seq_one_letter_code
_entity_poly.pdbx_strand_id
1 'polypeptide(L)'
;MYAIERLQRGFAQAVAQRTGMAATEVLAQIALPDDPARGEIAFPCFAIAKKERRPPPAIATGLASLPPPAGFARLEAAGGYLNGHADRAALAREVVG
;
A
#
# COMPACT_ATOMS: atom_id res chain seq x y z
N MET A 1 7.67 -3.99 16.70
CA MET A 1 7.11 -2.69 16.25
C MET A 1 7.75 -2.22 14.93
N TYR A 2 9.03 -2.49 14.65
CA TYR A 2 9.73 -2.06 13.42
C TYR A 2 9.23 -2.62 12.06
N ALA A 3 8.58 -3.79 12.05
CA ALA A 3 8.18 -4.45 10.79
C ALA A 3 7.08 -3.69 10.02
N ILE A 4 6.04 -3.20 10.72
CA ILE A 4 4.94 -2.49 10.07
C ILE A 4 5.36 -1.12 9.53
N GLU A 5 6.21 -0.39 10.25
CA GLU A 5 6.74 0.89 9.79
C GLU A 5 7.57 0.74 8.51
N ARG A 6 8.36 -0.34 8.41
CA ARG A 6 9.13 -0.66 7.19
C ARG A 6 8.20 -0.95 6.01
N LEU A 7 7.16 -1.75 6.21
CA LEU A 7 6.14 -2.02 5.21
C LEU A 7 5.46 -0.71 4.74
N GLN A 8 5.07 0.16 5.67
CA GLN A 8 4.45 1.44 5.35
C GLN A 8 5.38 2.33 4.52
N ARG A 9 6.67 2.41 4.88
CA ARG A 9 7.68 3.17 4.13
C ARG A 9 7.89 2.61 2.72
N GLY A 10 8.04 1.29 2.59
CA GLY A 10 8.22 0.63 1.29
C GLY A 10 6.99 0.80 0.37
N PHE A 11 5.79 0.63 0.94
CA PHE A 11 4.53 0.87 0.23
C PHE A 11 4.43 2.32 -0.23
N ALA A 12 4.69 3.28 0.65
CA ALA A 12 4.58 4.69 0.33
C ALA A 12 5.57 5.14 -0.75
N GLN A 13 6.80 4.62 -0.73
CA GLN A 13 7.78 4.86 -1.79
C GLN A 13 7.30 4.30 -3.14
N ALA A 14 6.76 3.09 -3.16
CA ALA A 14 6.24 2.47 -4.38
C ALA A 14 5.08 3.26 -4.99
N VAL A 15 4.12 3.69 -4.17
CA VAL A 15 2.99 4.52 -4.64
C VAL A 15 3.47 5.90 -5.11
N ALA A 16 4.37 6.54 -4.37
CA ALA A 16 4.93 7.84 -4.75
C ALA A 16 5.60 7.83 -6.13
N GLN A 17 6.41 6.80 -6.40
CA GLN A 17 7.08 6.62 -7.69
C GLN A 17 6.13 6.45 -8.88
N ARG A 18 4.87 6.06 -8.65
CA ARG A 18 3.90 5.76 -9.71
C ARG A 18 2.85 6.84 -9.90
N THR A 19 2.64 7.68 -8.89
CA THR A 19 1.58 8.69 -8.86
C THR A 19 2.11 10.13 -8.80
N GLY A 20 3.43 10.29 -8.56
CA GLY A 20 4.05 11.59 -8.36
C GLY A 20 3.58 12.32 -7.09
N MET A 21 2.96 11.60 -6.16
CA MET A 21 2.63 12.06 -4.81
C MET A 21 3.85 11.92 -3.91
N ALA A 22 4.03 12.77 -2.89
CA ALA A 22 5.17 12.63 -1.99
C ALA A 22 4.99 11.41 -1.09
N ALA A 23 6.06 10.65 -0.83
CA ALA A 23 5.98 9.46 0.02
C ALA A 23 5.49 9.79 1.44
N THR A 24 5.79 10.98 1.96
CA THR A 24 5.28 11.47 3.25
C THR A 24 3.77 11.68 3.25
N GLU A 25 3.21 12.18 2.14
CA GLU A 25 1.76 12.34 1.98
C GLU A 25 1.04 10.99 1.87
N VAL A 26 1.70 9.99 1.25
CA VAL A 26 1.17 8.63 1.16
C VAL A 26 1.19 7.98 2.55
N LEU A 27 2.32 8.07 3.26
CA LEU A 27 2.48 7.57 4.63
C LEU A 27 1.39 8.11 5.57
N ALA A 28 1.09 9.41 5.50
CA ALA A 28 0.08 10.05 6.34
C ALA A 28 -1.35 9.53 6.10
N GLN A 29 -1.60 8.86 4.97
CA GLN A 29 -2.91 8.31 4.61
C GLN A 29 -2.99 6.79 4.77
N ILE A 30 -1.89 6.12 5.09
CA ILE A 30 -1.92 4.68 5.36
C ILE A 30 -2.60 4.44 6.70
N ALA A 31 -3.54 3.49 6.70
CA ALA A 31 -4.19 2.98 7.89
C ALA A 31 -4.05 1.45 7.99
N LEU A 32 -4.25 0.91 9.19
CA LEU A 32 -4.56 -0.51 9.36
C LEU A 32 -6.00 -0.75 8.86
N PRO A 33 -6.27 -1.78 8.04
CA PRO A 33 -7.63 -2.07 7.61
C PRO A 33 -8.53 -2.49 8.78
N ASP A 34 -9.80 -2.03 8.77
CA ASP A 34 -10.81 -2.46 9.75
C ASP A 34 -11.20 -3.94 9.60
N ASP A 35 -11.06 -4.46 8.39
CA ASP A 35 -11.24 -5.88 8.05
C ASP A 35 -9.87 -6.53 7.86
N PRO A 36 -9.45 -7.45 8.75
CA PRO A 36 -8.16 -8.13 8.65
C PRO A 36 -7.96 -8.90 7.34
N ALA A 37 -9.04 -9.29 6.65
CA ALA A 37 -8.96 -9.95 5.35
C ALA A 37 -8.37 -9.03 4.27
N ARG A 38 -8.29 -7.72 4.51
CA ARG A 38 -7.71 -6.70 3.62
C ARG A 38 -6.23 -6.41 3.88
N GLY A 39 -5.55 -7.22 4.69
CA GLY A 39 -4.11 -7.17 4.86
C GLY A 39 -3.64 -6.19 5.93
N GLU A 40 -2.39 -5.73 5.80
CA GLU A 40 -1.69 -4.95 6.82
C GLU A 40 -1.70 -3.45 6.53
N ILE A 41 -1.99 -3.07 5.28
CA ILE A 41 -2.04 -1.67 4.84
C ILE A 41 -3.32 -1.44 4.05
N ALA A 42 -4.03 -0.35 4.36
CA ALA A 42 -5.02 0.25 3.49
C ALA A 42 -4.59 1.68 3.13
N PHE A 43 -4.62 2.00 1.83
CA PHE A 43 -4.36 3.35 1.33
C PHE A 43 -5.52 3.85 0.47
N PRO A 44 -6.17 4.97 0.85
CA PRO A 44 -7.24 5.57 0.05
C PRO A 44 -6.67 6.29 -1.19
N CYS A 45 -7.13 5.91 -2.38
CA CYS A 45 -6.68 6.55 -3.62
C CYS A 45 -7.37 7.90 -3.93
N PHE A 46 -8.17 8.46 -3.00
CA PHE A 46 -8.95 9.69 -3.22
C PHE A 46 -8.08 10.94 -3.42
N ALA A 47 -6.94 11.04 -2.73
CA ALA A 47 -6.00 12.16 -2.91
C ALA A 47 -5.41 12.17 -4.33
N ILE A 48 -5.03 11.00 -4.83
CA ILE A 48 -4.53 10.82 -6.21
C ILE A 48 -5.64 11.10 -7.21
N ALA A 49 -6.86 10.62 -6.96
CA ALA A 49 -8.02 10.83 -7.83
C ALA A 49 -8.28 12.31 -8.11
N LYS A 50 -8.17 13.16 -7.08
CA LYS A 50 -8.31 14.63 -7.23
C LYS A 50 -7.22 15.22 -8.14
N LYS A 51 -5.98 14.76 -8.00
CA LYS A 51 -4.83 15.23 -8.78
C LYS A 51 -4.88 14.76 -10.24
N GLU A 52 -5.15 13.49 -10.46
CA GLU A 52 -5.14 12.86 -11.78
C GLU A 52 -6.47 13.01 -12.54
N ARG A 53 -7.54 13.50 -11.88
CA ARG A 53 -8.92 13.54 -12.42
C ARG A 53 -9.39 12.16 -12.92
N ARG A 54 -8.97 11.10 -12.21
CA ARG A 54 -9.30 9.70 -12.51
C ARG A 54 -10.10 9.10 -11.35
N PRO A 55 -11.07 8.20 -11.61
CA PRO A 55 -11.83 7.56 -10.55
C PRO A 55 -10.93 6.77 -9.57
N PRO A 56 -11.14 6.86 -8.24
CA PRO A 56 -10.35 6.12 -7.25
C PRO A 56 -10.25 4.60 -7.52
N PRO A 57 -11.33 3.90 -7.92
CA PRO A 57 -11.23 2.47 -8.23
C PRO A 57 -10.33 2.14 -9.42
N ALA A 58 -10.28 3.01 -10.42
CA ALA A 58 -9.40 2.82 -11.57
C ALA A 58 -7.92 3.00 -11.18
N ILE A 59 -7.63 3.94 -10.26
CA ILE A 59 -6.28 4.14 -9.72
C ILE A 59 -5.87 2.93 -8.86
N ALA A 60 -6.73 2.50 -7.93
CA ALA A 60 -6.46 1.35 -7.08
C ALA A 60 -6.18 0.08 -7.90
N THR A 61 -7.02 -0.20 -8.90
CA THR A 61 -6.84 -1.34 -9.82
C THR A 61 -5.52 -1.24 -10.59
N GLY A 62 -5.19 -0.06 -11.10
CA GLY A 62 -3.92 0.16 -11.80
C GLY A 62 -2.72 -0.10 -10.91
N LEU A 63 -2.73 0.40 -9.67
CA LEU A 63 -1.64 0.18 -8.72
C LEU A 63 -1.55 -1.28 -8.25
N ALA A 64 -2.69 -1.96 -8.06
CA ALA A 64 -2.72 -3.37 -7.67
C ALA A 64 -2.20 -4.32 -8.75
N SER A 65 -2.21 -3.91 -10.02
CA SER A 65 -1.64 -4.69 -11.13
C SER A 65 -0.11 -4.68 -11.19
N LEU A 66 0.54 -3.83 -10.39
CA LEU A 66 1.99 -3.71 -10.35
C LEU A 66 2.61 -4.81 -9.48
N PRO A 67 3.88 -5.18 -9.73
CA PRO A 67 4.61 -6.04 -8.83
C PRO A 67 4.61 -5.47 -7.40
N PRO A 68 4.34 -6.30 -6.38
CA PRO A 68 4.33 -5.82 -5.00
C PRO A 68 5.74 -5.36 -4.58
N PRO A 69 5.84 -4.28 -3.78
CA PRO A 69 7.12 -3.87 -3.23
C PRO A 69 7.63 -4.90 -2.21
N ALA A 70 8.93 -4.81 -1.89
CA ALA A 70 9.57 -5.71 -0.94
C ALA A 70 8.80 -5.77 0.40
N GLY A 71 8.61 -6.99 0.91
CA GLY A 71 7.84 -7.25 2.12
C GLY A 71 6.34 -7.49 1.89
N PHE A 72 5.83 -7.30 0.66
CA PHE A 72 4.44 -7.60 0.30
C PHE A 72 4.36 -8.84 -0.59
N ALA A 73 3.42 -9.72 -0.27
CA ALA A 73 3.05 -10.85 -1.10
C ALA A 73 2.14 -10.42 -2.26
N ARG A 74 1.25 -9.44 -2.03
CA ARG A 74 0.40 -8.86 -3.07
C ARG A 74 -0.12 -7.48 -2.71
N LEU A 75 -0.56 -6.76 -3.75
CA LEU A 75 -1.41 -5.58 -3.65
C LEU A 75 -2.81 -5.94 -4.15
N GLU A 76 -3.84 -5.37 -3.54
CA GLU A 76 -5.22 -5.68 -3.85
C GLU A 76 -6.07 -4.41 -3.94
N ALA A 77 -6.86 -4.28 -5.00
CA ALA A 77 -7.79 -3.16 -5.14
C ALA A 77 -9.15 -3.55 -4.55
N ALA A 78 -9.67 -2.74 -3.62
CA ALA A 78 -10.99 -2.92 -3.04
C ALA A 78 -11.76 -1.58 -3.09
N GLY A 79 -12.58 -1.40 -4.13
CA GLY A 79 -13.20 -0.12 -4.40
C GLY A 79 -12.14 0.97 -4.62
N GLY A 80 -12.20 2.07 -3.88
CA GLY A 80 -11.25 3.18 -3.96
C GLY A 80 -9.95 3.00 -3.16
N TYR A 81 -9.68 1.79 -2.63
CA TYR A 81 -8.53 1.52 -1.77
C TYR A 81 -7.53 0.59 -2.43
N LEU A 82 -6.25 0.86 -2.20
CA LEU A 82 -5.15 -0.06 -2.46
C LEU A 82 -4.74 -0.69 -1.13
N ASN A 83 -4.93 -2.00 -1.03
CA ASN A 83 -4.60 -2.80 0.13
C ASN A 83 -3.26 -3.52 -0.08
N GLY A 84 -2.43 -3.61 0.95
CA GLY A 84 -1.14 -4.29 0.93
C GLY A 84 -1.15 -5.50 1.86
N HIS A 85 -0.87 -6.68 1.31
CA HIS A 85 -0.74 -7.92 2.07
C HIS A 85 0.73 -8.28 2.23
N ALA A 86 1.20 -8.33 3.47
CA ALA A 86 2.58 -8.64 3.80
C ALA A 86 2.92 -10.10 3.47
N ASP A 87 4.15 -10.32 3.02
CA ASP A 87 4.74 -11.65 2.98
C ASP A 87 5.15 -12.04 4.41
N ARG A 88 4.23 -12.72 5.10
CA ARG A 88 4.42 -13.15 6.49
C ARG A 88 5.60 -14.11 6.65
N ALA A 89 5.91 -14.92 5.63
CA ALA A 89 7.04 -15.83 5.68
C ALA A 89 8.37 -15.07 5.56
N ALA A 90 8.44 -14.08 4.65
CA ALA A 90 9.60 -13.19 4.56
C ALA A 90 9.80 -12.38 5.86
N LEU A 91 8.72 -11.84 6.43
CA LEU A 91 8.78 -11.12 7.70
C LEU A 91 9.23 -11.99 8.88
N ALA A 92 8.73 -13.23 8.98
CA ALA A 92 9.09 -14.14 10.06
C ALA A 92 10.59 -14.49 10.04
N ARG A 93 11.19 -14.62 8.85
CA ARG A 93 12.62 -14.89 8.68
C ARG A 93 13.51 -13.75 9.17
N GLU A 94 13.04 -12.50 9.07
CA GLU A 94 13.80 -11.34 9.52
C GLU A 94 13.76 -11.13 11.05
N VAL A 95 12.74 -11.64 11.75
CA VAL A 95 12.59 -11.45 13.21
C VAL A 95 13.40 -12.47 14.02
N VAL A 96 13.79 -13.58 13.39
CA VAL A 96 14.56 -14.67 14.03
C VAL A 96 16.06 -14.57 13.70
N GLY A 97 16.47 -13.58 12.89
CA GLY A 97 17.86 -13.33 12.47
C GLY A 97 18.57 -12.29 13.32
#